data_AF-A0A838U513-F1
#
_entry.id   AF-A0A838U513-F1
#
_cell.length_a   1.000
_cell.length_b   1.000
_cell.length_c   1.000
_cell.angle_alpha   90.00
_cell.angle_beta   90.00
_cell.angle_gamma   90.00
#
_symmetry.space_group_name_H-M   'P 1'
#
loop_
_entity.id
_entity.type
_entity.pdbx_description
1 polymer ?
#
loop_
_entity_poly.entity_id
_entity_poly.type
_entity_poly.pdbx_seq_one_letter_code
_entity_poly.pdbx_strand_id
1 'polypeptide(L)'
;GTVVFSNDAGRSFRVVQSGTKETLNSISFVDQRVGFSVGSAGVVLITADGGLTWKDAESPTQNNLFAVQAFGKRGAFVIGEGGIFLFTEDGGTTWLQQATATSRVLQAIAFRGGDRLWIAGRGGLILKRSEPLSPGPHSSPNVPPVLVNRSGQRPRPRKPALRVTDDDIPLAVPKSKP
;
A
#
# COMPACT_ATOMS: atom_id res chain seq x y z
N GLY A 1 -15.43 -17.86 12.77
CA GLY A 1 -14.05 -18.06 13.27
C GLY A 1 -14.05 -18.05 14.78
N THR A 2 -13.17 -18.82 15.42
CA THR A 2 -13.15 -18.93 16.90
C THR A 2 -12.13 -17.96 17.50
N VAL A 3 -12.52 -17.19 18.51
CA VAL A 3 -11.58 -16.45 19.36
C VAL A 3 -11.44 -17.21 20.68
N VAL A 4 -10.21 -17.34 21.16
CA VAL A 4 -9.92 -17.85 22.49
C VAL A 4 -9.20 -16.78 23.30
N PHE A 5 -9.51 -16.72 24.58
CA PHE A 5 -8.92 -15.77 25.52
C PHE A 5 -8.26 -16.52 26.69
N SER A 6 -7.11 -16.01 27.14
CA SER A 6 -6.42 -16.44 28.35
C SER A 6 -5.99 -15.21 29.15
N ASN A 7 -6.09 -15.30 30.49
CA ASN A 7 -5.54 -14.33 31.44
C ASN A 7 -4.48 -14.93 32.37
N ASP A 8 -4.01 -16.14 32.08
CA ASP A 8 -3.10 -16.91 32.93
C ASP A 8 -1.83 -17.35 32.17
N ALA A 9 -1.39 -16.50 31.24
CA ALA A 9 -0.25 -16.73 30.36
C ALA A 9 -0.38 -18.01 29.50
N GLY A 10 -1.60 -18.34 29.07
CA GLY A 10 -1.88 -19.47 28.18
C GLY A 10 -1.96 -20.82 28.89
N ARG A 11 -2.10 -20.86 30.23
CA ARG A 11 -2.32 -22.11 30.97
C ARG A 11 -3.73 -22.64 30.78
N SER A 12 -4.71 -21.74 30.63
CA SER A 12 -6.08 -22.08 30.29
C SER A 12 -6.64 -21.11 29.26
N PHE A 13 -7.61 -21.60 28.49
CA PHE A 13 -8.29 -20.85 27.45
C PHE A 13 -9.79 -20.98 27.60
N ARG A 14 -10.50 -19.87 27.38
CA ARG A 14 -11.95 -19.88 27.19
C ARG A 14 -12.30 -19.45 25.78
N VAL A 15 -13.32 -20.07 25.21
CA VAL A 15 -13.89 -19.65 23.93
C VAL A 15 -14.67 -18.36 24.14
N VAL A 16 -14.41 -17.37 23.29
CA VAL A 16 -15.17 -16.13 23.20
C VAL A 16 -15.91 -16.12 21.88
N GLN A 17 -17.19 -15.74 21.92
CA GLN A 17 -17.97 -15.56 20.71
C GLN A 17 -17.43 -14.36 19.93
N SER A 18 -16.99 -14.61 18.70
CA SER A 18 -16.45 -13.60 17.79
C SER A 18 -17.54 -12.80 17.07
N GLY A 19 -18.78 -13.30 17.07
CA GLY A 19 -19.89 -12.70 16.32
C GLY A 19 -19.89 -13.02 14.82
N THR A 20 -18.92 -13.78 14.30
CA THR A 20 -18.82 -14.12 12.87
C THR A 20 -18.56 -15.59 12.60
N LYS A 21 -19.11 -16.09 11.49
CA LYS A 21 -18.81 -17.43 10.96
C LYS A 21 -17.52 -17.45 10.14
N GLU A 22 -17.06 -16.31 9.65
CA GLU A 22 -15.88 -16.17 8.80
C GLU A 22 -14.58 -16.63 9.48
N THR A 23 -13.64 -17.14 8.70
CA THR A 23 -12.32 -17.52 9.20
C THR A 23 -11.55 -16.28 9.65
N LEU A 24 -10.97 -16.31 10.84
CA LEU A 24 -10.10 -15.24 11.34
C LEU A 24 -8.65 -15.65 11.08
N ASN A 25 -7.90 -14.78 10.40
CA ASN A 25 -6.55 -15.07 9.91
C ASN A 25 -5.45 -14.42 10.76
N SER A 26 -5.74 -13.28 11.39
CA SER A 26 -4.75 -12.53 12.18
C SER A 26 -5.42 -11.69 13.25
N ILE A 27 -4.71 -11.48 14.36
CA ILE A 27 -5.13 -10.64 15.49
C ILE A 27 -3.95 -9.79 15.98
N SER A 28 -4.20 -8.55 16.38
CA SER A 28 -3.18 -7.63 16.89
C SER A 28 -3.80 -6.63 17.86
N PHE A 29 -3.06 -6.27 18.90
CA PHE A 29 -3.51 -5.37 19.96
C PHE A 29 -2.64 -4.11 20.01
N VAL A 30 -3.25 -2.94 20.19
CA VAL A 30 -2.51 -1.69 20.48
C VAL A 30 -2.06 -1.67 21.94
N ASP A 31 -2.88 -2.20 22.83
CA ASP A 31 -2.65 -2.30 24.28
C ASP A 31 -3.45 -3.48 24.87
N GLN A 32 -3.55 -3.57 26.19
CA GLN A 32 -4.25 -4.68 26.86
C GLN A 32 -5.77 -4.72 26.61
N ARG A 33 -6.35 -3.66 26.03
CA ARG A 33 -7.80 -3.50 25.88
C ARG A 33 -8.25 -3.41 24.44
N VAL A 34 -7.54 -2.64 23.62
CA VAL A 34 -7.95 -2.36 22.25
C VAL A 34 -7.20 -3.28 21.29
N GLY A 35 -7.96 -3.98 20.46
CA GLY A 35 -7.42 -4.95 19.51
C GLY A 35 -8.28 -5.12 18.28
N PHE A 36 -7.66 -5.69 17.25
CA PHE A 36 -8.21 -5.91 15.93
C PHE A 36 -7.99 -7.36 15.52
N SER A 37 -8.99 -7.97 14.90
CA SER A 37 -8.89 -9.27 14.25
C SER A 37 -9.40 -9.15 12.83
N VAL A 38 -8.76 -9.82 11.87
CA VAL A 38 -9.16 -9.76 10.46
C VAL A 38 -9.26 -11.16 9.87
N GLY A 39 -9.99 -11.30 8.76
CA GLY A 39 -10.27 -12.61 8.23
C GLY A 39 -10.79 -12.68 6.80
N SER A 40 -11.45 -13.80 6.50
CA SER A 40 -12.11 -14.05 5.23
C SER A 40 -13.26 -13.08 4.96
N ALA A 41 -13.62 -12.94 3.68
CA ALA A 41 -14.73 -12.10 3.23
C ALA A 41 -14.65 -10.63 3.70
N GLY A 42 -13.44 -10.11 3.94
CA GLY A 42 -13.24 -8.73 4.39
C GLY A 42 -13.59 -8.46 5.86
N VAL A 43 -13.82 -9.50 6.68
CA VAL A 43 -14.21 -9.30 8.08
C VAL A 43 -13.12 -8.59 8.87
N VAL A 44 -13.51 -7.56 9.63
CA VAL A 44 -12.65 -6.88 10.60
C VAL A 44 -13.41 -6.76 11.91
N LEU A 45 -12.88 -7.36 12.96
CA LEU A 45 -13.45 -7.30 14.31
C LEU A 45 -12.60 -6.40 15.20
N ILE A 46 -13.25 -5.65 16.08
CA ILE A 46 -12.59 -4.74 17.02
C ILE A 46 -13.07 -5.04 18.43
N THR A 47 -12.13 -5.03 19.37
CA THR A 47 -12.40 -5.11 20.80
C THR A 47 -11.87 -3.88 21.52
N ALA A 48 -12.54 -3.51 22.63
CA ALA A 48 -12.12 -2.42 23.53
C ALA A 48 -12.03 -2.87 25.01
N ASP A 49 -12.19 -4.17 25.24
CA ASP A 49 -12.23 -4.79 26.57
C ASP A 49 -11.26 -5.97 26.70
N GLY A 50 -10.23 -6.03 25.84
CA GLY A 50 -9.18 -7.06 25.91
C GLY A 50 -9.57 -8.36 25.22
N GLY A 51 -10.52 -8.31 24.29
CA GLY A 51 -10.99 -9.47 23.55
C GLY A 51 -12.08 -10.27 24.26
N LEU A 52 -12.76 -9.67 25.26
CA LEU A 52 -13.93 -10.28 25.91
C LEU A 52 -15.17 -10.16 25.02
N THR A 53 -15.30 -9.03 24.32
CA THR A 53 -16.31 -8.81 23.29
C THR A 53 -15.67 -8.28 22.02
N TRP A 54 -16.27 -8.65 20.89
CA TRP A 54 -15.82 -8.27 19.55
C TRP A 54 -17.00 -7.68 18.78
N LYS A 55 -16.74 -6.58 18.08
CA LYS A 55 -17.71 -5.92 17.20
C LYS A 55 -17.20 -5.94 15.78
N ASP A 56 -18.07 -6.23 14.83
CA ASP A 56 -17.76 -6.11 13.42
C ASP A 56 -17.60 -4.63 13.05
N ALA A 57 -16.51 -4.32 12.37
CA ALA A 57 -16.23 -3.02 11.78
C ALA A 57 -16.24 -3.22 10.27
N GLU A 58 -17.29 -2.71 9.62
CA GLU A 58 -17.44 -2.82 8.17
C GLU A 58 -16.18 -2.31 7.46
N SER A 59 -15.58 -3.19 6.66
CA SER A 59 -14.42 -2.85 5.84
C SER A 59 -14.87 -2.51 4.41
N PRO A 60 -14.10 -1.70 3.66
CA PRO A 60 -14.46 -1.30 2.31
C PRO A 60 -14.25 -2.42 1.26
N THR A 61 -14.03 -3.66 1.67
CA THR A 61 -13.71 -4.78 0.78
C THR A 61 -14.35 -6.08 1.26
N GLN A 62 -14.53 -7.02 0.32
CA GLN A 62 -14.94 -8.40 0.60
C GLN A 62 -13.80 -9.40 0.35
N ASN A 63 -12.61 -8.92 0.00
CA ASN A 63 -11.44 -9.78 -0.22
C ASN A 63 -10.92 -10.37 1.09
N ASN A 64 -10.23 -11.49 1.00
CA ASN A 64 -9.62 -12.10 2.18
C ASN A 64 -8.51 -11.21 2.76
N LEU A 65 -8.57 -10.95 4.06
CA LEU A 65 -7.59 -10.20 4.82
C LEU A 65 -6.70 -11.17 5.58
N PHE A 66 -5.38 -11.02 5.47
CA PHE A 66 -4.42 -12.02 5.93
C PHE A 66 -3.57 -11.58 7.12
N ALA A 67 -3.30 -10.29 7.27
CA ALA A 67 -2.54 -9.78 8.40
C ALA A 67 -3.06 -8.44 8.87
N VAL A 68 -3.00 -8.23 10.19
CA VAL A 68 -3.26 -6.96 10.85
C VAL A 68 -2.10 -6.60 11.76
N GLN A 69 -1.68 -5.34 11.74
CA GLN A 69 -0.68 -4.79 12.63
C GLN A 69 -1.24 -3.54 13.31
N ALA A 70 -1.56 -3.66 14.59
CA ALA A 70 -1.99 -2.56 15.42
C ALA A 70 -0.82 -1.60 15.71
N PHE A 71 -1.11 -0.31 15.83
CA PHE A 71 -0.12 0.73 16.14
C PHE A 71 -0.74 1.95 16.83
N GLY A 72 0.13 2.77 17.45
CA GLY A 72 -0.30 3.99 18.13
C GLY A 72 -1.29 3.71 19.24
N LYS A 73 -2.32 4.55 19.37
CA LYS A 73 -3.38 4.38 20.39
C LYS A 73 -4.61 3.65 19.87
N ARG A 74 -4.89 3.76 18.56
CA ARG A 74 -6.12 3.29 17.92
C ARG A 74 -5.91 2.94 16.43
N GLY A 75 -4.67 2.83 15.98
CA GLY A 75 -4.36 2.60 14.58
C GLY A 75 -4.19 1.13 14.25
N ALA A 76 -4.48 0.75 13.00
CA ALA A 76 -4.18 -0.57 12.48
C ALA A 76 -3.90 -0.53 10.97
N PHE A 77 -2.92 -1.33 10.54
CA PHE A 77 -2.72 -1.69 9.13
C PHE A 77 -3.31 -3.05 8.86
N VAL A 78 -3.97 -3.20 7.72
CA VAL A 78 -4.55 -4.46 7.28
C VAL A 78 -4.17 -4.71 5.83
N ILE A 79 -3.75 -5.94 5.53
CA ILE A 79 -3.39 -6.35 4.18
C ILE A 79 -4.11 -7.64 3.78
N GLY A 80 -4.25 -7.86 2.47
CA GLY A 80 -4.98 -9.01 1.98
C GLY A 80 -4.74 -9.39 0.54
N GLU A 81 -5.71 -10.14 0.03
CA GLU A 81 -5.84 -10.56 -1.36
C GLU A 81 -5.97 -9.38 -2.32
N GLY A 82 -5.44 -9.53 -3.53
CA GLY A 82 -5.51 -8.50 -4.56
C GLY A 82 -4.63 -7.27 -4.31
N GLY A 83 -3.61 -7.38 -3.46
CA GLY A 83 -2.74 -6.25 -3.12
C GLY A 83 -3.39 -5.23 -2.20
N ILE A 84 -4.47 -5.60 -1.51
CA ILE A 84 -5.20 -4.70 -0.62
C ILE A 84 -4.31 -4.24 0.53
N PHE A 85 -4.32 -2.94 0.76
CA PHE A 85 -3.78 -2.29 1.92
C PHE A 85 -4.82 -1.30 2.46
N LEU A 86 -5.30 -1.57 3.67
CA LEU A 86 -6.21 -0.70 4.42
C LEU A 86 -5.50 -0.19 5.66
N PHE A 87 -5.89 0.99 6.11
CA PHE A 87 -5.48 1.48 7.42
C PHE A 87 -6.56 2.32 8.08
N THR A 88 -6.48 2.38 9.40
CA THR A 88 -7.28 3.25 10.25
C THR A 88 -6.38 3.90 11.28
N GLU A 89 -6.74 5.10 11.73
CA GLU A 89 -6.09 5.80 12.85
C GLU A 89 -7.09 6.13 13.98
N ASP A 90 -8.38 5.83 13.78
CA ASP A 90 -9.50 6.21 14.65
C ASP A 90 -10.22 5.01 15.29
N GLY A 91 -9.55 3.86 15.36
CA GLY A 91 -10.07 2.65 15.98
C GLY A 91 -11.04 1.91 15.07
N GLY A 92 -10.87 2.01 13.75
CA GLY A 92 -11.69 1.35 12.74
C GLY A 92 -13.08 1.97 12.57
N THR A 93 -13.26 3.23 12.99
CA THR A 93 -14.46 4.00 12.66
C THR A 93 -14.44 4.38 11.19
N THR A 94 -13.25 4.73 10.67
CA THR A 94 -13.00 4.93 9.26
C THR A 94 -11.84 4.08 8.78
N TRP A 95 -11.99 3.55 7.56
CA TRP A 95 -10.97 2.75 6.88
C TRP A 95 -10.59 3.43 5.57
N LEU A 96 -9.28 3.68 5.41
CA LEU A 96 -8.72 4.23 4.20
C LEU A 96 -8.01 3.12 3.42
N GLN A 97 -8.38 2.96 2.16
CA GLN A 97 -7.68 2.08 1.24
C GLN A 97 -6.58 2.85 0.51
N GLN A 98 -5.36 2.30 0.52
CA GLN A 98 -4.26 2.83 -0.26
C GLN A 98 -3.92 1.86 -1.38
N ALA A 99 -3.79 2.37 -2.61
CA ALA A 99 -3.31 1.57 -3.72
C ALA A 99 -1.87 1.11 -3.45
N THR A 100 -1.60 -0.16 -3.73
CA THR A 100 -0.23 -0.71 -3.71
C THR A 100 0.29 -0.84 -5.14
N ALA A 101 1.61 -0.98 -5.30
CA ALA A 101 2.24 -1.16 -6.62
C ALA A 101 2.06 -2.58 -7.19
N THR A 102 1.11 -3.36 -6.67
CA THR A 102 0.93 -4.79 -6.98
C THR A 102 -0.51 -5.22 -6.78
N SER A 103 -0.92 -6.28 -7.48
CA SER A 103 -2.16 -7.02 -7.20
C SER A 103 -1.92 -8.36 -6.51
N ARG A 104 -0.65 -8.66 -6.15
CA ARG A 104 -0.29 -9.92 -5.49
C ARG A 104 -0.87 -9.99 -4.08
N VAL A 105 -1.13 -11.21 -3.63
CA VAL A 105 -1.53 -11.48 -2.25
C VAL A 105 -0.42 -11.04 -1.28
N LEU A 106 -0.80 -10.19 -0.33
CA LEU A 106 0.06 -9.72 0.75
C LEU A 106 -0.23 -10.54 2.01
N GLN A 107 0.80 -10.98 2.72
CA GLN A 107 0.66 -12.02 3.77
C GLN A 107 1.25 -11.64 5.13
N ALA A 108 2.21 -10.71 5.19
CA ALA A 108 2.78 -10.29 6.47
C ALA A 108 3.07 -8.79 6.48
N ILE A 109 2.90 -8.17 7.64
CA ILE A 109 3.22 -6.76 7.91
C ILE A 109 4.28 -6.71 9.00
N ALA A 110 5.27 -5.83 8.86
CA ALA A 110 6.15 -5.43 9.93
C ALA A 110 6.18 -3.90 10.02
N PHE A 111 5.76 -3.34 11.15
CA PHE A 111 5.79 -1.91 11.40
C PHE A 111 6.70 -1.57 12.58
N ARG A 112 7.55 -0.56 12.41
CA ARG A 112 8.50 -0.08 13.43
C ARG A 112 8.36 1.43 13.70
N GLY A 113 7.23 2.04 13.37
CA GLY A 113 6.98 3.47 13.60
C GLY A 113 7.50 4.37 12.46
N GLY A 114 6.84 5.51 12.26
CA GLY A 114 7.15 6.45 11.18
C GLY A 114 6.83 5.87 9.80
N ASP A 115 7.78 5.98 8.88
CA ASP A 115 7.73 5.41 7.53
C ASP A 115 8.21 3.95 7.47
N ARG A 116 8.64 3.38 8.60
CA ARG A 116 9.24 2.04 8.68
C ARG A 116 8.18 0.95 8.68
N LEU A 117 7.62 0.70 7.50
CA LEU A 117 6.61 -0.32 7.22
C LEU A 117 7.10 -1.22 6.08
N TRP A 118 7.14 -2.53 6.35
CA TRP A 118 7.44 -3.56 5.36
C TRP A 118 6.27 -4.51 5.21
N ILE A 119 6.03 -4.95 3.99
CA ILE A 119 4.98 -5.92 3.66
C ILE A 119 5.61 -7.02 2.82
N ALA A 120 5.40 -8.26 3.22
CA ALA A 120 5.79 -9.42 2.43
C ALA A 120 4.55 -10.04 1.76
N GLY A 121 4.73 -10.53 0.52
CA GLY A 121 3.67 -11.15 -0.26
C GLY A 121 4.15 -12.32 -1.13
N ARG A 122 3.22 -12.94 -1.85
CA ARG A 122 3.48 -14.14 -2.65
C ARG A 122 4.57 -13.94 -3.71
N GLY A 123 5.35 -14.99 -3.92
CA GLY A 123 6.41 -15.03 -4.94
C GLY A 123 7.58 -14.09 -4.62
N GLY A 124 7.95 -13.99 -3.34
CA GLY A 124 9.13 -13.24 -2.89
C GLY A 124 8.96 -11.73 -2.87
N LEU A 125 7.73 -11.20 -2.98
CA LEU A 125 7.51 -9.76 -2.98
C LEU A 125 7.78 -9.18 -1.59
N ILE A 126 8.59 -8.12 -1.53
CA ILE A 126 8.73 -7.26 -0.37
C ILE A 126 8.45 -5.82 -0.81
N LEU A 127 7.46 -5.19 -0.20
CA LEU A 127 7.20 -3.76 -0.32
C LEU A 127 7.73 -3.06 0.91
N LYS A 128 8.32 -1.87 0.72
CA LYS A 128 8.69 -0.97 1.80
C LYS A 128 8.02 0.38 1.57
N ARG A 129 7.41 0.94 2.60
CA ARG A 129 6.92 2.32 2.56
C ARG A 129 8.09 3.29 2.74
N SER A 130 8.10 4.37 1.95
CA SER A 130 9.12 5.43 2.03
C SER A 130 8.55 6.78 2.45
N GLU A 131 7.24 6.88 2.65
CA GLU A 131 6.53 8.11 3.00
C GLU A 131 5.73 7.91 4.29
N PRO A 132 5.51 8.95 5.11
CA PRO A 132 4.64 8.90 6.27
C PRO A 132 3.20 8.47 5.94
N LEU A 133 2.43 8.13 6.98
CA LEU A 133 0.98 7.97 6.87
C LEU A 133 0.37 9.34 6.59
N SER A 134 -0.22 9.50 5.41
CA SER A 134 -0.99 10.69 5.08
C SER A 134 -2.47 10.36 5.26
N PRO A 135 -3.19 11.04 6.18
CA PRO A 135 -4.64 10.98 6.22
C PRO A 135 -5.18 11.78 5.04
N GLY A 136 -5.36 11.11 3.91
CA GLY A 136 -5.95 11.69 2.72
C GLY A 136 -6.16 10.64 1.64
N PRO A 137 -7.16 10.80 0.76
CA PRO A 137 -7.27 9.97 -0.42
C PRO A 137 -5.97 10.17 -1.22
N HIS A 138 -5.13 9.15 -1.26
CA HIS A 138 -4.06 9.11 -2.23
C HIS A 138 -4.73 9.05 -3.60
N SER A 139 -4.66 10.16 -4.34
CA SER A 139 -5.00 10.18 -5.74
C SER A 139 -4.26 9.03 -6.41
N SER A 140 -5.00 8.16 -7.10
CA SER A 140 -4.42 7.11 -7.93
C SER A 140 -3.29 7.71 -8.78
N PRO A 141 -2.12 7.06 -8.90
CA PRO A 141 -1.12 7.54 -9.84
C PRO A 141 -1.66 7.27 -11.24
N ASN A 142 -2.28 8.27 -11.87
CA ASN A 142 -2.37 8.36 -13.32
C ASN A 142 -2.84 9.75 -13.76
N VAL A 143 -1.89 10.63 -13.97
CA VAL A 143 -1.96 11.52 -15.12
C VAL A 143 -0.68 11.24 -15.92
N PRO A 144 -0.77 10.59 -17.11
CA PRO A 144 0.34 10.61 -18.05
C PRO A 144 0.75 12.08 -18.25
N PRO A 145 2.04 12.42 -18.39
CA PRO A 145 2.43 13.82 -18.57
C PRO A 145 1.57 14.44 -19.68
N VAL A 146 0.74 15.42 -19.31
CA VAL A 146 -0.01 16.18 -20.29
C VAL A 146 1.04 16.89 -21.11
N LEU A 147 1.12 16.58 -22.41
CA LEU A 147 1.85 17.40 -23.37
C LEU A 147 1.24 18.80 -23.27
N VAL A 148 1.93 19.70 -22.57
CA VAL A 148 1.54 21.10 -22.49
C VAL A 148 1.62 21.62 -23.93
N ASN A 149 0.46 21.75 -24.57
CA ASN A 149 0.39 22.44 -25.84
C ASN A 149 0.63 23.92 -25.53
N ARG A 150 1.89 24.35 -25.63
CA ARG A 150 2.25 25.76 -25.53
C ARG A 150 1.70 26.48 -26.77
N SER A 151 0.41 26.79 -26.77
CA SER A 151 -0.17 27.79 -27.65
C SER A 151 0.39 29.16 -27.24
N GLY A 152 1.57 29.50 -27.77
CA GLY A 152 2.16 30.80 -27.45
C GLY A 152 3.59 31.06 -27.90
N GLN A 153 4.29 30.14 -28.56
CA GLN A 153 5.49 30.50 -29.30
C GLN A 153 5.42 29.96 -30.72
N ARG A 154 5.06 30.84 -31.64
CA ARG A 154 5.31 30.64 -33.06
C ARG A 154 6.81 30.30 -33.20
N PRO A 155 7.19 29.17 -33.81
CA PRO A 155 8.59 28.87 -34.06
C PRO A 155 9.18 30.06 -34.81
N ARG A 156 10.28 30.65 -34.30
CA ARG A 156 11.05 31.58 -35.12
C ARG A 156 11.43 30.82 -36.40
N PRO A 157 11.24 31.41 -37.59
CA PRO A 157 11.66 30.75 -38.82
C PRO A 157 13.12 30.35 -38.64
N ARG A 158 13.40 29.05 -38.80
CA ARG A 158 14.79 28.58 -38.84
C ARG A 158 15.45 29.36 -39.97
N LYS A 159 16.57 30.02 -39.69
CA LYS A 159 17.44 30.51 -40.77
C LYS A 159 17.70 29.32 -41.68
N PRO A 160 17.56 29.47 -43.01
CA PRO A 160 17.88 28.38 -43.92
C PRO A 160 19.30 27.90 -43.62
N ALA A 161 19.50 26.59 -43.58
CA ALA A 161 20.84 26.05 -43.66
C ALA A 161 21.49 26.61 -44.92
N LEU A 162 22.75 27.04 -44.81
CA LEU A 162 23.55 27.44 -45.96
C LEU A 162 23.41 26.36 -47.04
N ARG A 163 22.98 26.76 -48.24
CA ARG A 163 23.04 25.89 -49.41
C ARG A 163 24.51 25.73 -49.74
N VAL A 164 25.12 24.64 -49.29
CA VAL A 164 26.41 24.18 -49.81
C VAL A 164 26.12 23.68 -51.22
N THR A 165 26.66 24.37 -52.22
CA THR A 165 26.63 23.93 -53.61
C THR A 165 27.86 23.07 -53.89
N ASP A 166 27.82 22.19 -54.89
CA ASP A 166 28.95 21.28 -55.21
C ASP A 166 30.27 22.03 -55.50
N ASP A 167 30.22 23.34 -55.77
CA ASP A 167 31.38 24.21 -55.96
C ASP A 167 32.12 24.57 -54.64
N ASP A 168 31.52 24.31 -53.47
CA ASP A 168 32.09 24.59 -52.15
C ASP A 168 32.93 23.42 -51.57
N ILE A 169 33.01 22.30 -52.30
CA ILE A 169 33.77 21.12 -51.88
C ILE A 169 35.18 21.21 -52.49
N PRO A 170 36.25 21.40 -51.70
CA PRO A 170 37.60 21.44 -52.24
C PRO A 170 37.95 20.07 -52.87
N LEU A 171 38.54 20.11 -54.07
CA LEU A 171 39.07 18.91 -54.72
C LEU A 171 40.07 18.21 -53.80
N ALA A 172 39.92 16.90 -53.66
CA ALA A 172 40.79 16.08 -52.83
C ALA A 172 42.24 16.17 -53.35
N VAL A 173 43.15 16.70 -52.53
CA VAL A 173 44.58 16.64 -52.81
C VAL A 173 45.07 15.24 -52.44
N PRO A 174 45.65 14.46 -53.38
CA PRO A 174 46.14 13.13 -53.06
C PRO A 174 47.33 13.22 -52.09
N LYS A 175 47.31 12.38 -51.05
CA LYS A 175 48.46 12.25 -50.14
C LYS A 175 49.61 11.58 -50.90
N SER A 176 50.78 12.21 -50.90
CA SER A 176 52.02 11.55 -51.31
C SER A 176 52.30 10.38 -50.35
N LYS A 177 52.56 9.20 -50.92
CA LYS A 177 53.09 8.06 -50.16
C LYS A 177 54.54 8.36 -49.73
N PRO A 178 55.01 7.76 -48.62
CA PRO A 178 56.34 8.00 -48.05
C PRO A 178 57.46 7.63 -49.02
#